data_AF-A0AA40GJK5-F1
#
_entry.id   AF-A0AA40GJK5-F1
#
_cell.length_a   1.000
_cell.length_b   1.000
_cell.length_c   1.000
_cell.angle_alpha   90.00
_cell.angle_beta   90.00
_cell.angle_gamma   90.00
#
_symmetry.space_group_name_H-M   'P 1'
#
loop_
_entity.id
_entity.type
_entity.pdbx_description
1 polymer ?
#
loop_
_entity_poly.entity_id
_entity_poly.type
_entity_poly.pdbx_seq_one_letter_code
_entity_poly.pdbx_strand_id
1 'polypeptide(L)'
;TGDCGPLPHISHAEPPEDTKHQGSFSVGSKVTYRCLTGYVKRPLLSDTIQCLANSQWSNLPEFCGRNCPSPPRVRFARISQEDEMQNFYAVDTRVKYICRPGYENTTDQLPTSTCLDDLTWSEVPELCRRKSCGIPANPEHGKVITNDLLFGAKADVVCNRG
;
A
#
# COMPACT_ATOMS: atom_id res chain seq x y z
N THR A 1 27.34 -12.41 -37.18
CA THR A 1 26.24 -11.88 -36.33
C THR A 1 25.87 -12.99 -35.39
N GLY A 2 26.10 -12.81 -34.09
CA GLY A 2 25.95 -13.89 -33.10
C GLY A 2 24.70 -13.72 -32.26
N ASP A 3 24.18 -14.84 -31.78
CA ASP A 3 23.16 -14.88 -30.76
C ASP A 3 23.74 -14.57 -29.38
N CYS A 4 22.92 -14.09 -28.46
CA CYS A 4 23.27 -14.06 -27.05
C CYS A 4 23.19 -15.47 -26.47
N GLY A 5 24.10 -15.75 -25.54
CA GLY A 5 24.09 -17.00 -24.79
C GLY A 5 23.00 -17.06 -23.71
N PRO A 6 23.14 -17.96 -22.73
CA PRO A 6 22.20 -18.12 -21.63
C PRO A 6 21.91 -16.82 -20.88
N LEU A 7 20.76 -16.81 -20.23
CA LEU A 7 20.28 -15.67 -19.46
C LEU A 7 21.18 -15.41 -18.23
N PRO A 8 21.57 -14.14 -17.98
CA PRO A 8 22.38 -13.79 -16.81
C PRO A 8 21.60 -13.99 -15.51
N HIS A 9 22.32 -14.33 -14.43
CA HIS A 9 21.72 -14.35 -13.10
C HIS A 9 21.46 -12.92 -12.61
N ILE A 10 20.23 -12.61 -12.23
CA ILE A 10 19.84 -11.31 -11.68
C ILE A 10 19.45 -11.48 -10.21
N SER A 11 19.97 -10.63 -9.33
CA SER A 11 19.69 -10.67 -7.89
C SER A 11 18.19 -10.59 -7.62
N HIS A 12 17.69 -11.57 -6.86
CA HIS A 12 16.30 -11.63 -6.41
C HIS A 12 15.25 -11.68 -7.53
N ALA A 13 15.64 -12.10 -8.74
CA ALA A 13 14.76 -12.22 -9.88
C ALA A 13 15.01 -13.52 -10.65
N GLU A 14 14.00 -13.99 -11.38
CA GLU A 14 14.08 -15.17 -12.23
C GLU A 14 13.44 -14.91 -13.60
N PRO A 15 13.95 -15.54 -14.68
CA PRO A 15 13.35 -15.45 -15.99
C PRO A 15 12.08 -16.32 -16.10
N PRO A 16 11.25 -16.11 -17.14
CA PRO A 16 10.12 -16.97 -17.46
C PRO A 16 10.56 -18.43 -17.68
N GLU A 17 9.76 -19.39 -17.18
CA GLU A 17 10.11 -20.83 -17.21
C GLU A 17 10.35 -21.37 -18.64
N ASP A 18 9.65 -20.84 -19.63
CA ASP A 18 9.80 -21.18 -21.05
C ASP A 18 11.15 -20.74 -21.65
N THR A 19 11.77 -19.69 -21.09
CA THR A 19 13.06 -19.16 -21.55
C THR A 19 14.24 -19.58 -20.67
N LYS A 20 13.96 -20.07 -19.45
CA LYS A 20 14.95 -20.39 -18.41
C LYS A 20 16.01 -21.40 -18.85
N HIS A 21 15.62 -22.36 -19.68
CA HIS A 21 16.51 -23.43 -20.18
C HIS A 21 17.01 -23.19 -21.61
N GLN A 22 16.66 -22.05 -22.21
CA GLN A 22 17.07 -21.74 -23.57
C GLN A 22 18.54 -21.31 -23.59
N GLY A 23 19.32 -21.95 -24.47
CA GLY A 23 20.77 -21.75 -24.56
C GLY A 23 21.21 -20.63 -25.52
N SER A 24 20.32 -20.17 -26.40
CA SER A 24 20.64 -19.18 -27.45
C SER A 24 19.45 -18.26 -27.73
N PHE A 25 19.72 -16.97 -27.88
CA PHE A 25 18.71 -15.93 -28.13
C PHE A 25 19.15 -15.03 -29.28
N SER A 26 18.30 -14.86 -30.28
CA SER A 26 18.60 -14.01 -31.43
C SER A 26 18.74 -12.54 -31.04
N VAL A 27 19.57 -11.79 -31.76
CA VAL A 27 19.70 -10.33 -31.59
C VAL A 27 18.33 -9.67 -31.66
N GLY A 28 18.03 -8.81 -30.68
CA GLY A 28 16.73 -8.16 -30.53
C GLY A 28 15.77 -8.90 -29.59
N SER A 29 16.05 -10.15 -29.22
CA SER A 29 15.28 -10.89 -28.21
C SER A 29 15.22 -10.12 -26.89
N LYS A 30 14.04 -10.07 -26.28
CA LYS A 30 13.80 -9.43 -24.98
C LYS A 30 13.25 -10.43 -23.99
N VAL A 31 13.78 -10.42 -22.78
CA VAL A 31 13.33 -11.30 -21.69
C VAL A 31 13.02 -10.45 -20.48
N THR A 32 11.79 -10.57 -19.99
CA THR A 32 11.29 -9.86 -18.81
C THR A 32 11.39 -10.77 -17.60
N TYR A 33 12.19 -10.37 -16.61
CA TYR A 33 12.35 -11.12 -15.37
C TYR A 33 11.22 -10.78 -14.39
N ARG A 34 10.94 -11.71 -13.49
CA ARG A 34 10.03 -11.49 -12.36
C ARG A 34 10.78 -11.54 -11.05
N CYS A 35 10.37 -10.75 -10.07
CA CYS A 35 10.94 -10.82 -8.73
C CYS A 35 10.59 -12.14 -8.05
N LEU A 36 11.53 -12.68 -7.28
CA LEU A 36 11.31 -13.87 -6.45
C LEU A 36 10.30 -13.58 -5.34
N THR A 37 9.73 -14.64 -4.77
CA THR A 37 8.82 -14.55 -3.63
C THR A 37 9.44 -13.74 -2.49
N GLY A 38 8.70 -12.74 -1.98
CA GLY A 38 9.17 -11.83 -0.94
C GLY A 38 9.90 -10.58 -1.45
N TYR A 39 10.04 -10.44 -2.77
CA TYR A 39 10.59 -9.26 -3.44
C TYR A 39 9.56 -8.64 -4.39
N VAL A 40 9.64 -7.33 -4.57
CA VAL A 40 8.74 -6.55 -5.41
C VAL A 40 9.56 -5.67 -6.34
N LYS A 41 9.06 -5.48 -7.57
CA LYS A 41 9.68 -4.59 -8.55
C LYS A 41 9.66 -3.16 -8.03
N ARG A 42 10.84 -2.57 -7.89
CA ARG A 42 11.03 -1.16 -7.59
C ARG A 42 10.47 -0.33 -8.75
N PRO A 43 9.74 0.76 -8.45
CA PRO A 43 9.17 1.61 -9.48
C PRO A 43 10.28 2.24 -10.34
N LEU A 44 9.97 2.54 -11.59
CA LEU A 44 10.85 3.20 -12.57
C LEU A 44 12.07 2.40 -13.05
N LEU A 45 12.35 1.22 -12.47
CA LEU A 45 13.42 0.34 -12.91
C LEU A 45 12.94 -0.67 -13.97
N SER A 46 13.78 -0.91 -14.97
CA SER A 46 13.55 -1.95 -15.97
C SER A 46 13.76 -3.33 -15.36
N ASP A 47 12.88 -4.25 -15.72
CA ASP A 47 12.93 -5.69 -15.45
C ASP A 47 13.22 -6.51 -16.73
N THR A 48 13.49 -5.82 -17.85
CA THR A 48 13.68 -6.43 -19.16
C THR A 48 15.11 -6.27 -19.65
N ILE A 49 15.74 -7.38 -20.04
CA ILE A 49 17.00 -7.37 -20.79
C ILE A 49 16.77 -7.59 -22.27
N GLN A 50 17.69 -7.10 -23.10
CA GLN A 50 17.67 -7.26 -24.54
C GLN A 50 19.00 -7.82 -25.05
N CYS A 51 18.93 -8.76 -26.00
CA CYS A 51 20.11 -9.21 -26.73
C CYS A 51 20.54 -8.14 -27.75
N LEU A 52 21.73 -7.57 -27.57
CA LEU A 52 22.28 -6.48 -28.38
C LEU A 52 23.02 -7.01 -29.61
N ALA A 53 23.28 -6.13 -30.59
CA ALA A 53 23.93 -6.48 -31.85
C ALA A 53 25.38 -7.00 -31.71
N ASN A 54 26.02 -6.74 -30.56
CA ASN A 54 27.33 -7.26 -30.18
C ASN A 54 27.27 -8.62 -29.47
N SER A 55 26.12 -9.32 -29.52
CA SER A 55 25.90 -10.62 -28.88
C SER A 55 26.06 -10.59 -27.36
N GLN A 56 25.79 -9.45 -26.73
CA GLN A 56 25.76 -9.28 -25.27
C GLN A 56 24.36 -8.88 -24.81
N TRP A 57 24.01 -9.29 -23.60
CA TRP A 57 22.79 -8.81 -22.93
C TRP A 57 22.96 -7.36 -22.49
N SER A 58 21.90 -6.57 -22.61
CA SER A 58 21.84 -5.23 -22.02
C SER A 58 22.01 -5.28 -20.49
N ASN A 59 22.50 -4.20 -19.91
CA ASN A 59 22.56 -4.08 -18.46
C ASN A 59 21.15 -4.02 -17.85
N LEU A 60 21.01 -4.61 -16.67
CA LEU A 60 19.80 -4.50 -15.85
C LEU A 60 20.18 -4.03 -14.45
N PRO A 61 19.59 -2.94 -13.93
CA PRO A 61 19.80 -2.54 -12.56
C PRO A 61 19.16 -3.55 -11.60
N GLU A 62 19.53 -3.51 -10.33
CA GLU A 62 18.84 -4.26 -9.28
C GLU A 62 17.42 -3.70 -9.10
N PHE A 63 16.46 -4.31 -9.80
CA PHE A 63 15.08 -3.83 -9.85
C PHE A 63 14.16 -4.49 -8.82
N CYS A 64 14.59 -5.59 -8.18
CA CYS A 64 13.83 -6.24 -7.13
C CYS A 64 14.29 -5.76 -5.75
N GLY A 65 13.35 -5.41 -4.88
CA GLY A 65 13.63 -5.01 -3.50
C GLY A 65 12.63 -5.62 -2.54
N ARG A 66 13.02 -5.72 -1.27
CA ARG A 66 12.05 -5.99 -0.19
C ARG A 66 11.31 -4.69 0.12
N ASN A 67 10.04 -4.82 0.48
CA ASN A 67 9.19 -3.72 0.89
C ASN A 67 8.32 -4.14 2.08
N CYS A 68 7.77 -3.15 2.78
CA CYS A 68 6.66 -3.43 3.68
C CYS A 68 5.44 -3.93 2.87
N PRO A 69 4.57 -4.73 3.49
CA PRO A 69 3.30 -5.11 2.90
C PRO A 69 2.41 -3.87 2.70
N SER A 70 1.21 -4.05 2.14
CA SER A 70 0.23 -2.96 2.08
C SER A 70 0.02 -2.34 3.48
N PRO A 71 -0.03 -1.00 3.60
CA PRO A 71 -0.22 -0.30 4.86
C PRO A 71 -1.41 -0.81 5.69
N PRO A 72 -1.31 -0.82 7.03
CA PRO A 72 -2.33 -1.38 7.90
C PRO A 72 -3.67 -0.67 7.74
N ARG A 73 -4.76 -1.43 7.74
CA ARG A 73 -6.12 -0.89 7.70
C ARG A 73 -6.61 -0.61 9.11
N VAL A 74 -6.96 0.64 9.39
CA VAL A 74 -7.52 1.07 10.67
C VAL A 74 -8.98 1.53 10.53
N ARG A 75 -9.72 1.49 11.64
CA ARG A 75 -11.17 1.81 11.66
C ARG A 75 -11.47 3.30 11.60
N PHE A 76 -10.56 4.14 12.08
CA PHE A 76 -10.75 5.60 12.22
C PHE A 76 -10.24 6.41 11.03
N ALA A 77 -9.36 5.82 10.21
CA ALA A 77 -8.76 6.49 9.06
C ALA A 77 -8.54 5.54 7.87
N ARG A 78 -8.31 6.10 6.70
CA ARG A 78 -7.92 5.42 5.47
C ARG A 78 -6.60 5.99 4.97
N ILE A 79 -5.82 5.21 4.23
CA ILE A 79 -4.62 5.73 3.58
C ILE A 79 -4.96 6.86 2.59
N SER A 80 -4.03 7.78 2.39
CA SER A 80 -4.14 8.82 1.37
C SER A 80 -4.18 8.20 -0.03
N GLN A 81 -4.86 8.85 -0.98
CA GLN A 81 -4.96 8.31 -2.34
C GLN A 81 -3.59 8.23 -3.03
N GLU A 82 -2.72 9.21 -2.77
CA GLU A 82 -1.35 9.24 -3.29
C GLU A 82 -0.53 8.05 -2.80
N ASP A 83 -0.61 7.73 -1.51
CA ASP A 83 0.14 6.62 -0.92
C ASP A 83 -0.49 5.25 -1.24
N GLU A 84 -1.80 5.20 -1.47
CA GLU A 84 -2.53 3.97 -1.86
C GLU A 84 -2.18 3.52 -3.29
N MET A 85 -1.80 4.45 -4.16
CA MET A 85 -1.39 4.16 -5.54
C MET A 85 0.04 3.57 -5.64
N GLN A 86 0.80 3.54 -4.54
CA GLN A 86 2.15 2.99 -4.55
C GLN A 86 2.13 1.47 -4.48
N ASN A 87 2.96 0.84 -5.32
CA ASN A 87 3.14 -0.62 -5.34
C ASN A 87 4.41 -1.06 -4.59
N PHE A 88 5.20 -0.12 -4.06
CA PHE A 88 6.48 -0.40 -3.41
C PHE A 88 6.72 0.56 -2.24
N TYR A 89 6.76 0.02 -1.01
CA TYR A 89 7.03 0.77 0.21
C TYR A 89 8.40 0.37 0.78
N ALA A 90 9.45 1.11 0.41
CA ALA A 90 10.78 0.90 0.96
C ALA A 90 10.81 1.13 2.48
N VAL A 91 11.83 0.63 3.16
CA VAL A 91 12.15 1.06 4.53
C VAL A 91 12.23 2.60 4.59
N ASP A 92 11.76 3.17 5.70
CA ASP A 92 11.57 4.61 5.94
C ASP A 92 10.46 5.28 5.11
N THR A 93 9.76 4.54 4.24
CA THR A 93 8.59 5.09 3.54
C THR A 93 7.51 5.43 4.56
N ARG A 94 7.08 6.70 4.56
CA ARG A 94 6.03 7.20 5.46
C ARG A 94 4.75 7.47 4.68
N VAL A 95 3.69 6.75 5.02
CA VAL A 95 2.36 6.92 4.43
C VAL A 95 1.45 7.74 5.35
N LYS A 96 0.56 8.52 4.75
CA LYS A 96 -0.40 9.38 5.45
C LYS A 96 -1.77 8.75 5.48
N TYR A 97 -2.48 9.01 6.57
CA TYR A 97 -3.87 8.60 6.75
C TYR A 97 -4.79 9.83 6.83
N ILE A 98 -5.98 9.66 6.27
CA ILE A 98 -7.07 10.63 6.23
C ILE A 98 -8.23 10.06 7.05
N CYS A 99 -8.81 10.85 7.96
CA CYS A 99 -9.92 10.41 8.78
C CYS A 99 -11.10 9.93 7.92
N ARG A 100 -11.71 8.81 8.35
CA ARG A 100 -12.91 8.28 7.68
C ARG A 100 -14.12 9.18 7.94
N PRO A 101 -15.17 9.11 7.11
CA PRO A 101 -16.44 9.77 7.42
C PRO A 101 -16.95 9.38 8.81
N GLY A 102 -17.46 10.36 9.56
CA GLY A 102 -17.84 10.18 10.97
C GLY A 102 -16.68 10.33 11.96
N TYR A 103 -15.44 10.51 11.48
CA TYR A 103 -14.29 10.85 12.30
C TYR A 103 -13.73 12.22 11.92
N GLU A 104 -13.06 12.87 12.88
CA GLU A 104 -12.35 14.14 12.71
C GLU A 104 -11.01 14.12 13.44
N ASN A 105 -10.04 14.84 12.89
CA ASN A 105 -8.77 15.08 13.56
C ASN A 105 -8.87 16.39 14.34
N THR A 106 -8.64 16.33 15.64
CA THR A 106 -8.63 17.51 16.52
C THR A 106 -7.22 18.06 16.78
N THR A 107 -6.23 17.52 16.07
CA THR A 107 -4.81 17.90 16.17
C THR A 107 -4.33 18.47 14.84
N ASP A 108 -3.23 19.22 14.87
CA ASP A 108 -2.59 19.74 13.65
C ASP A 108 -1.78 18.68 12.90
N GLN A 109 -1.65 17.46 13.45
CA GLN A 109 -0.83 16.39 12.89
C GLN A 109 -1.69 15.34 12.21
N LEU A 110 -1.35 14.97 10.97
CA LEU A 110 -2.00 13.83 10.30
C LEU A 110 -1.49 12.50 10.89
N PRO A 111 -2.36 11.48 11.04
CA PRO A 111 -1.89 10.15 11.38
C PRO A 111 -1.01 9.60 10.26
N THR A 112 0.16 9.08 10.61
CA THR A 112 1.11 8.49 9.65
C THR A 112 1.65 7.17 10.16
N SER A 113 2.07 6.30 9.25
CA SER A 113 2.80 5.07 9.56
C SER A 113 4.04 4.99 8.70
N THR A 114 5.12 4.47 9.27
CA THR A 114 6.43 4.35 8.63
C THR A 114 6.79 2.87 8.47
N CYS A 115 7.31 2.51 7.30
CA CYS A 115 7.88 1.19 7.07
C CYS A 115 9.22 1.06 7.80
N LEU A 116 9.33 0.13 8.73
CA LEU A 116 10.49 -0.09 9.60
C LEU A 116 11.51 -1.04 8.95
N ASP A 117 12.71 -1.11 9.53
CA ASP A 117 13.81 -1.99 9.07
C ASP A 117 13.43 -3.48 9.04
N ASP A 118 12.51 -3.90 9.90
CA ASP A 118 12.00 -5.27 9.97
C ASP A 118 10.88 -5.56 8.94
N LEU A 119 10.61 -4.62 8.04
CA LEU A 119 9.56 -4.66 7.02
C LEU A 119 8.15 -4.71 7.60
N THR A 120 7.98 -4.22 8.82
CA THR A 120 6.67 -3.97 9.42
C THR A 120 6.33 -2.49 9.44
N TRP A 121 5.06 -2.18 9.63
CA TRP A 121 4.57 -0.80 9.74
C TRP A 121 4.56 -0.36 11.20
N SER A 122 5.03 0.87 11.46
CA SER A 122 4.85 1.51 12.76
C SER A 122 3.37 1.66 13.09
N GLU A 123 3.05 1.72 14.39
CA GLU A 123 1.67 1.94 14.83
C GLU A 123 1.08 3.21 14.22
N VAL A 124 -0.19 3.13 13.78
CA VAL A 124 -0.94 4.29 13.29
C VAL A 124 -1.51 5.03 14.50
N PRO A 125 -1.07 6.25 14.81
CA PRO A 125 -1.56 6.97 15.98
C PRO A 125 -3.06 7.29 15.83
N GLU A 126 -3.84 7.11 16.90
CA GLU A 126 -5.28 7.38 16.93
C GLU A 126 -5.63 8.88 17.00
N LEU A 127 -5.25 9.63 15.97
CA LEU A 127 -5.52 11.08 15.91
C LEU A 127 -6.92 11.42 15.37
N CYS A 128 -7.59 10.46 14.73
CA CYS A 128 -8.97 10.63 14.26
C CYS A 128 -9.96 10.14 15.33
N ARG A 129 -10.74 11.05 15.90
CA ARG A 129 -11.78 10.78 16.90
C ARG A 129 -13.16 10.79 16.27
N ARG A 130 -14.11 10.07 16.88
CA ARG A 130 -15.51 10.06 16.43
C ARG A 130 -16.09 11.46 16.55
N LYS A 131 -16.74 11.95 15.50
CA LYS A 131 -17.45 13.23 15.51
C LYS A 131 -18.60 13.19 16.51
N SER A 132 -18.86 14.31 17.17
CA SER A 132 -20.08 14.46 17.99
C SER A 132 -21.29 14.76 17.10
N CYS A 133 -22.41 14.08 17.36
CA CYS A 133 -23.72 14.38 16.78
C CYS A 133 -24.41 15.58 17.46
N GLY A 134 -23.84 16.10 18.55
CA GLY A 134 -24.49 17.07 19.42
C GLY A 134 -25.57 16.44 20.31
N ILE A 135 -26.11 17.23 21.24
CA ILE A 135 -27.20 16.77 22.10
C ILE A 135 -28.50 16.75 21.26
N PRO A 136 -29.16 15.58 21.10
CA PRO A 136 -30.41 15.50 20.36
C PRO A 136 -31.50 16.33 21.03
N ALA A 137 -32.33 17.00 20.23
CA ALA A 137 -33.51 17.68 20.74
C ALA A 137 -34.56 16.65 21.18
N ASN A 138 -35.27 16.94 22.27
CA ASN A 138 -36.41 16.13 22.67
C ASN A 138 -37.57 16.32 21.69
N PRO A 139 -38.25 15.25 21.27
CA PRO A 139 -39.46 15.36 20.47
C PRO A 139 -40.60 15.97 21.30
N GLU A 140 -41.61 16.51 20.61
CA GLU A 140 -42.83 16.98 21.26
C GLU A 140 -43.51 15.81 21.99
N HIS A 141 -43.86 16.02 23.25
CA HIS A 141 -44.38 14.98 24.15
C HIS A 141 -43.51 13.72 24.30
N GLY A 142 -42.19 13.83 24.18
CA GLY A 142 -41.28 12.71 24.48
C GLY A 142 -39.90 13.16 24.97
N LYS A 143 -39.02 12.20 25.19
CA LYS A 143 -37.65 12.41 25.63
C LYS A 143 -36.69 11.47 24.89
N VAL A 144 -35.51 11.98 24.58
CA VAL A 144 -34.40 11.17 24.06
C VAL A 144 -33.53 10.73 25.24
N ILE A 145 -33.28 9.43 25.35
CA ILE A 145 -32.37 8.83 26.32
C ILE A 145 -31.15 8.32 25.56
N THR A 146 -29.97 8.83 25.91
CA THR A 146 -28.71 8.38 25.33
C THR A 146 -27.56 8.52 26.33
N ASN A 147 -26.55 7.65 26.20
CA ASN A 147 -25.31 7.66 26.98
C ASN A 147 -24.06 7.97 26.14
N ASP A 148 -24.18 8.03 24.81
CA ASP A 148 -23.11 8.39 23.88
C ASP A 148 -23.66 9.32 22.79
N LEU A 149 -22.91 10.36 22.46
CA LEU A 149 -23.26 11.35 21.43
C LEU A 149 -22.33 11.28 20.22
N LEU A 150 -21.40 10.34 20.22
CA LEU A 150 -20.39 10.21 19.18
C LEU A 150 -20.90 9.36 18.02
N PHE A 151 -20.28 9.53 16.85
CA PHE A 151 -20.60 8.79 15.64
C PHE A 151 -20.77 7.28 15.89
N GLY A 152 -21.88 6.71 15.41
CA GLY A 152 -22.26 5.31 15.61
C GLY A 152 -23.01 5.01 16.91
N ALA A 153 -23.18 5.99 17.80
CA ALA A 153 -24.05 5.87 18.97
C ALA A 153 -25.52 5.73 18.58
N LYS A 154 -26.31 5.16 19.49
CA LYS A 154 -27.76 4.99 19.36
C LYS A 154 -28.45 5.66 20.55
N ALA A 155 -29.63 6.22 20.29
CA ALA A 155 -30.47 6.86 21.29
C ALA A 155 -31.87 6.25 21.25
N ASP A 156 -32.48 6.11 22.42
CA ASP A 156 -33.85 5.63 22.56
C ASP A 156 -34.80 6.82 22.73
N VAL A 157 -35.94 6.78 22.04
CA VAL A 157 -36.98 7.79 22.18
C VAL A 157 -38.12 7.22 23.01
N VAL A 158 -38.46 7.91 24.09
CA VAL A 158 -39.53 7.52 25.01
C VAL A 158 -40.63 8.56 24.99
N CYS A 159 -41.85 8.14 24.67
CA CYS A 159 -43.02 9.01 24.71
C CYS A 159 -43.45 9.29 26.15
N ASN A 160 -43.93 10.51 26.40
CA ASN A 160 -44.60 10.84 27.64
C ASN A 160 -45.89 10.00 27.74
N ARG A 161 -46.29 9.70 28.97
CA ARG A 161 -47.55 9.00 29.23
C ARG A 161 -48.72 9.92 28.92
N GLY A 162 -49.67 9.46 28.11
CA GLY A 162 -50.88 10.19 27.71
C GLY A 162 -51.70 9.38 26.74
#